data_AF-A0A2X2W9J0-F1
#
_entry.id   AF-A0A2X2W9J0-F1
#
_cell.length_a   1.000
_cell.length_b   1.000
_cell.length_c   1.000
_cell.angle_alpha   90.00
_cell.angle_beta   90.00
_cell.angle_gamma   90.00
#
_symmetry.space_group_name_H-M   'P 1'
#
loop_
_entity.id
_entity.type
_entity.pdbx_description
1 polymer ?
#
loop_
_entity_poly.entity_id
_entity_poly.type
_entity_poly.pdbx_seq_one_letter_code
_entity_poly.pdbx_strand_id
1 'polypeptide(L)'
;MRDHLQTLGGEHHAPSQLQNIYYETPDKWLRGHDMGLRIRGENGRYEMTMKIAGRVTGGLHQRPEYNVALSEPTLDLALLPQEVWPNGELPADLASRVQPLFSTDFYREKWLVDVDGSRIEIALDLGEVKAGECAEPICELELELLSGETRAVLKLANQLVSQAGLRQGSLSKAARGISSGAGECSAWGQTYCGAESASQSQH
;
A
#
# COMPACT_ATOMS: atom_id res chain seq x y z
N MET A 1 -9.11 -17.72 -8.60
CA MET A 1 -9.20 -16.61 -7.61
C MET A 1 -10.26 -15.59 -8.01
N ARG A 2 -10.14 -14.90 -9.16
CA ARG A 2 -11.16 -13.93 -9.61
C ARG A 2 -12.58 -14.48 -9.63
N ASP A 3 -12.79 -15.66 -10.22
CA ASP A 3 -14.10 -16.32 -10.25
C ASP A 3 -14.67 -16.54 -8.85
N HIS A 4 -13.81 -16.86 -7.87
CA HIS A 4 -14.21 -17.01 -6.48
C HIS A 4 -14.62 -15.67 -5.85
N LEU A 5 -13.84 -14.59 -6.08
CA LEU A 5 -14.17 -13.26 -5.57
C LEU A 5 -15.50 -12.74 -6.15
N GLN A 6 -15.80 -13.05 -7.41
CA GLN A 6 -17.09 -12.73 -8.03
C GLN A 6 -18.28 -13.41 -7.35
N THR A 7 -18.08 -14.59 -6.73
CA THR A 7 -19.15 -15.28 -5.99
C THR A 7 -19.48 -14.66 -4.63
N LEU A 8 -18.67 -13.72 -4.12
CA LEU A 8 -18.88 -13.11 -2.80
C LEU A 8 -20.05 -12.12 -2.74
N GLY A 9 -20.69 -11.81 -3.87
CA GLY A 9 -21.94 -11.04 -3.92
C GLY A 9 -21.80 -9.54 -3.60
N GLY A 10 -20.61 -8.98 -3.81
CA GLY A 10 -20.29 -7.57 -3.56
C GLY A 10 -20.36 -6.67 -4.80
N GLU A 11 -20.20 -5.36 -4.57
CA GLU A 11 -20.00 -4.39 -5.66
C GLU A 11 -18.60 -4.59 -6.25
N HIS A 12 -18.51 -4.77 -7.58
CA HIS A 12 -17.25 -5.00 -8.28
C HIS A 12 -16.85 -3.79 -9.12
N HIS A 13 -15.60 -3.36 -8.99
CA HIS A 13 -15.01 -2.33 -9.83
C HIS A 13 -13.93 -2.96 -10.70
N ALA A 14 -14.02 -2.72 -12.00
CA ALA A 14 -13.05 -3.20 -12.99
C ALA A 14 -11.63 -2.67 -12.68
N PRO A 15 -10.58 -3.35 -13.17
CA PRO A 15 -9.20 -2.96 -12.90
C PRO A 15 -8.90 -1.51 -13.33
N SER A 16 -8.34 -0.69 -12.43
CA SER A 16 -7.77 0.62 -12.75
C SER A 16 -6.26 0.63 -12.55
N GLN A 17 -5.53 1.35 -13.39
CA GLN A 17 -4.08 1.48 -13.28
C GLN A 17 -3.72 2.50 -12.20
N LEU A 18 -2.85 2.09 -11.27
CA LEU A 18 -2.31 2.93 -10.21
C LEU A 18 -0.79 3.05 -10.38
N GLN A 19 -0.32 4.27 -10.60
CA GLN A 19 1.10 4.57 -10.75
C GLN A 19 1.57 5.31 -9.51
N ASN A 20 2.57 4.78 -8.81
CA ASN A 20 3.03 5.37 -7.55
C ASN A 20 4.53 5.62 -7.63
N ILE A 21 4.97 6.79 -7.17
CA ILE A 21 6.38 7.12 -6.95
C ILE A 21 6.58 7.33 -5.46
N TYR A 22 7.51 6.59 -4.87
CA TYR A 22 7.88 6.71 -3.47
C TYR A 22 9.14 7.56 -3.34
N TYR A 23 9.14 8.43 -2.33
CA TYR A 23 10.19 9.39 -2.10
C TYR A 23 10.92 9.08 -0.80
N GLU A 24 12.23 9.33 -0.79
CA GLU A 24 13.07 9.12 0.37
C GLU A 24 14.28 10.05 0.33
N THR A 25 14.91 10.29 1.48
CA THR A 25 16.18 11.00 1.58
C THR A 25 17.38 10.05 1.43
N PRO A 26 18.57 10.55 1.04
CA PRO A 26 19.76 9.69 0.90
C PRO A 26 20.14 8.90 2.16
N ASP A 27 19.85 9.45 3.34
CA ASP A 27 20.07 8.84 4.67
C ASP A 27 18.88 8.02 5.18
N LYS A 28 17.84 7.81 4.36
CA LYS A 28 16.65 6.99 4.68
C LYS A 28 15.87 7.50 5.90
N TRP A 29 15.69 8.82 5.98
CA TRP A 29 15.11 9.48 7.14
C TRP A 29 13.64 9.09 7.37
N LEU A 30 12.83 9.00 6.31
CA LEU A 30 11.42 8.60 6.43
C LEU A 30 11.33 7.16 6.92
N ARG A 31 12.11 6.26 6.32
CA ARG A 31 12.21 4.86 6.76
C ARG A 31 12.65 4.73 8.20
N GLY A 32 13.59 5.55 8.66
CA GLY A 32 14.04 5.59 10.06
C GLY A 32 12.92 5.89 11.07
N HIS A 33 11.83 6.52 10.62
CA HIS A 33 10.64 6.81 11.42
C HIS A 33 9.44 5.92 11.08
N ASP A 34 9.66 4.81 10.34
CA ASP A 34 8.60 3.95 9.81
C ASP A 34 7.54 4.69 8.97
N MET A 35 7.95 5.81 8.36
CA MET A 35 7.15 6.63 7.48
C MET A 35 7.30 6.22 6.01
N GLY A 36 6.28 6.47 5.21
CA GLY A 36 6.29 6.25 3.77
C GLY A 36 5.57 7.38 3.05
N LEU A 37 6.29 8.06 2.16
CA LEU A 37 5.77 9.15 1.33
C LEU A 37 5.66 8.70 -0.13
N ARG A 38 4.51 8.92 -0.74
CA ARG A 38 4.32 8.69 -2.17
C ARG A 38 3.47 9.77 -2.82
N ILE A 39 3.61 9.86 -4.14
CA ILE A 39 2.58 10.38 -5.02
C ILE A 39 1.98 9.19 -5.77
N ARG A 40 0.65 9.11 -5.78
CA ARG A 40 -0.15 8.19 -6.59
C ARG A 40 -0.80 8.97 -7.72
N GLY A 41 -0.72 8.44 -8.93
CA GLY A 41 -1.47 8.85 -10.11
C GLY A 41 -2.53 7.81 -10.47
N GLU A 42 -3.74 8.27 -10.76
CA GLU A 42 -4.82 7.46 -11.31
C GLU A 42 -5.61 8.30 -12.32
N ASN A 43 -5.61 7.92 -13.60
CA ASN A 43 -6.37 8.59 -14.66
C ASN A 43 -6.17 10.13 -14.71
N GLY A 44 -4.93 10.59 -14.53
CA GLY A 44 -4.58 12.01 -14.53
C GLY A 44 -4.94 12.78 -13.25
N ARG A 45 -5.44 12.09 -12.22
CA ARG A 45 -5.58 12.64 -10.86
C ARG A 45 -4.38 12.22 -10.01
N TYR A 46 -3.96 13.09 -9.10
CA TYR A 46 -2.81 12.86 -8.25
C TYR A 46 -3.19 12.99 -6.77
N GLU A 47 -2.58 12.15 -5.96
CA GLU A 47 -2.73 12.13 -4.50
C GLU A 47 -1.36 11.94 -3.86
N MET A 48 -1.02 12.81 -2.91
CA MET A 48 0.10 12.59 -2.00
C MET A 48 -0.39 11.83 -0.78
N THR A 49 0.31 10.75 -0.44
CA THR A 49 0.02 9.96 0.76
C THR A 49 1.23 9.97 1.67
N MET A 50 1.02 10.28 2.95
CA MET A 50 1.96 10.01 4.03
C MET A 50 1.41 8.91 4.94
N LYS A 51 2.09 7.77 5.02
CA LYS A 51 1.85 6.74 6.05
C LYS A 51 2.86 6.94 7.15
N ILE A 52 2.44 6.90 8.42
CA ILE A 52 3.33 7.01 9.57
C ILE A 52 3.42 5.70 10.36
N ALA A 53 4.27 5.69 11.40
CA ALA A 53 4.47 4.53 12.25
C ALA A 53 3.15 3.99 12.80
N GLY A 54 3.01 2.67 12.81
CA GLY A 54 1.84 1.97 13.30
C GLY A 54 2.17 0.54 13.70
N ARG A 55 1.17 -0.33 13.78
CA ARG A 55 1.33 -1.72 14.22
C ARG A 55 1.25 -2.67 13.03
N VAL A 56 2.14 -3.66 13.03
CA VAL A 56 2.09 -4.80 12.10
C VAL A 56 2.00 -6.08 12.92
N THR A 57 1.06 -6.96 12.62
CA THR A 57 0.92 -8.26 13.30
C THR A 57 0.60 -9.32 12.26
N GLY A 58 1.59 -10.14 11.91
CA GLY A 58 1.49 -11.03 10.74
C GLY A 58 1.33 -10.21 9.46
N GLY A 59 0.29 -10.48 8.68
CA GLY A 59 -0.07 -9.66 7.53
C GLY A 59 -1.03 -8.51 7.85
N LEU A 60 -1.32 -8.20 9.12
CA LEU A 60 -2.24 -7.13 9.54
C LEU A 60 -1.51 -5.78 9.67
N HIS A 61 -1.90 -4.74 8.90
CA HIS A 61 -1.24 -3.43 8.88
C HIS A 61 -2.14 -2.29 9.39
N GLN A 62 -1.96 -1.85 10.64
CA GLN A 62 -2.70 -0.72 11.20
C GLN A 62 -1.78 0.50 11.30
N ARG A 63 -1.91 1.44 10.36
CA ARG A 63 -1.07 2.64 10.31
C ARG A 63 -1.94 3.87 10.03
N PRO A 64 -1.70 5.01 10.72
CA PRO A 64 -2.30 6.26 10.32
C PRO A 64 -1.78 6.67 8.93
N GLU A 65 -2.67 7.23 8.13
CA GLU A 65 -2.42 7.62 6.74
C GLU A 65 -3.10 8.96 6.46
N TYR A 66 -2.36 9.88 5.83
CA TYR A 66 -2.83 11.20 5.45
C TYR A 66 -2.78 11.33 3.94
N ASN A 67 -3.94 11.59 3.33
CA ASN A 67 -4.11 11.71 1.89
C ASN A 67 -4.46 13.13 1.50
N VAL A 68 -3.72 13.67 0.53
CA VAL A 68 -3.88 15.04 0.03
C VAL A 68 -4.00 15.01 -1.48
N ALA A 69 -5.09 15.54 -2.03
CA ALA A 69 -5.24 15.70 -3.46
C ALA A 69 -4.23 16.71 -4.02
N LEU A 70 -3.58 16.38 -5.13
CA LEU A 70 -2.64 17.26 -5.83
C LEU A 70 -3.18 17.60 -7.22
N SER A 71 -2.90 18.83 -7.68
CA SER A 71 -3.21 19.26 -9.06
C SER A 71 -2.22 18.72 -10.09
N GLU A 72 -1.01 18.39 -9.65
CA GLU A 72 0.11 17.91 -10.48
C GLU A 72 0.98 16.93 -9.66
N PRO A 73 1.81 16.08 -10.29
CA PRO A 73 2.62 15.08 -9.58
C PRO A 73 3.88 15.68 -8.92
N THR A 74 3.70 16.76 -8.16
CA THR A 74 4.75 17.46 -7.42
C THR A 74 4.45 17.36 -5.93
N LEU A 75 5.47 17.03 -5.11
CA LEU A 75 5.30 16.97 -3.66
C LEU A 75 5.04 18.38 -3.10
N ASP A 76 4.03 18.49 -2.25
CA ASP A 76 3.79 19.69 -1.44
C ASP A 76 3.65 19.28 0.03
N LEU A 77 4.81 19.11 0.69
CA LEU A 77 4.87 18.61 2.06
C LEU A 77 4.19 19.55 3.08
N ALA A 78 3.99 20.82 2.74
CA ALA A 78 3.33 21.79 3.60
C ALA A 78 1.83 21.53 3.76
N LEU A 79 1.22 20.73 2.88
CA LEU A 79 -0.19 20.34 2.96
C LEU A 79 -0.45 19.23 4.00
N LEU A 80 0.59 18.53 4.45
CA LEU A 80 0.46 17.51 5.48
C LEU A 80 0.30 18.15 6.87
N PRO A 81 -0.55 17.60 7.74
CA PRO A 81 -0.75 18.16 9.07
C PRO A 81 0.51 17.99 9.94
N GLN A 82 0.67 18.85 10.94
CA GLN A 82 1.85 18.87 11.82
C GLN A 82 2.10 17.55 12.54
N GLU A 83 1.02 16.83 12.88
CA GLU A 83 1.05 15.54 13.58
C GLU A 83 1.68 14.38 12.80
N VAL A 84 1.88 14.52 11.47
CA VAL A 84 2.64 13.50 10.73
C VAL A 84 4.11 13.51 11.08
N TRP A 85 4.63 14.63 11.59
CA TRP A 85 6.05 14.82 11.84
C TRP A 85 6.41 14.42 13.27
N PRO A 86 7.52 13.68 13.49
CA PRO A 86 7.94 13.24 14.83
C PRO A 86 8.08 14.37 15.87
N ASN A 87 8.47 15.57 15.42
CA ASN A 87 8.66 16.74 16.28
C ASN A 87 7.50 17.75 16.16
N GLY A 88 6.40 17.40 15.49
CA GLY A 88 5.29 18.31 15.21
C GLY A 88 5.59 19.35 14.11
N GLU A 89 6.75 19.29 13.47
CA GLU A 89 7.18 20.24 12.44
C GLU A 89 7.87 19.54 11.27
N LEU A 90 7.60 20.02 10.06
CA LEU A 90 8.28 19.60 8.83
C LEU A 90 9.77 19.99 8.91
N PRO A 91 10.72 19.05 8.77
CA PRO A 91 12.13 19.42 8.71
C PRO A 91 12.41 20.34 7.51
N ALA A 92 13.09 21.46 7.78
CA ALA A 92 13.26 22.54 6.79
C ALA A 92 14.01 22.11 5.51
N ASP A 93 14.88 21.11 5.61
CA ASP A 93 15.65 20.57 4.50
C ASP A 93 15.00 19.33 3.84
N LEU A 94 13.88 18.82 4.37
CA LEU A 94 13.29 17.57 3.87
C LEU A 94 12.86 17.71 2.41
N ALA A 95 12.16 18.79 2.07
CA ALA A 95 11.64 19.03 0.72
C ALA A 95 12.75 19.09 -0.35
N SER A 96 13.94 19.58 -0.02
CA SER A 96 15.07 19.66 -0.96
C SER A 96 15.89 18.36 -1.05
N ARG A 97 15.76 17.48 -0.05
CA ARG A 97 16.52 16.24 0.06
C ARG A 97 15.77 15.01 -0.44
N VAL A 98 14.45 15.01 -0.40
CA VAL A 98 13.66 13.88 -0.89
C VAL A 98 13.85 13.72 -2.40
N GLN A 99 14.07 12.47 -2.82
CA GLN A 99 14.21 12.09 -4.22
C GLN A 99 13.34 10.85 -4.48
N PRO A 100 12.88 10.65 -5.73
CA PRO A 100 12.27 9.39 -6.12
C PRO A 100 13.21 8.22 -5.83
N LEU A 101 12.75 7.24 -5.05
CA LEU A 101 13.53 6.06 -4.68
C LEU A 101 13.14 4.84 -5.52
N PHE A 102 11.84 4.59 -5.62
CA PHE A 102 11.28 3.49 -6.40
C PHE A 102 9.84 3.82 -6.80
N SER A 103 9.31 3.05 -7.75
CA SER A 103 7.93 3.15 -8.21
C SER A 103 7.19 1.84 -8.08
N THR A 104 5.87 1.90 -8.03
CA THR A 104 5.01 0.73 -8.23
C THR A 104 3.97 1.05 -9.29
N ASP A 105 3.85 0.21 -10.31
CA ASP A 105 2.87 0.34 -11.39
C ASP A 105 2.07 -0.97 -11.46
N PHE A 106 0.79 -0.90 -11.12
CA PHE A 106 -0.08 -2.07 -11.06
C PHE A 106 -1.53 -1.73 -11.36
N TYR A 107 -2.28 -2.73 -11.79
CA TYR A 107 -3.73 -2.67 -11.91
C TYR A 107 -4.36 -3.16 -10.61
N ARG A 108 -5.28 -2.37 -10.06
CA ARG A 108 -6.09 -2.72 -8.90
C ARG A 108 -7.52 -3.03 -9.32
N GLU A 109 -7.95 -4.26 -9.08
CA GLU A 109 -9.34 -4.69 -9.23
C GLU A 109 -9.99 -4.79 -7.85
N LYS A 110 -11.25 -4.33 -7.68
CA LYS A 110 -11.84 -4.17 -6.34
C LYS A 110 -13.19 -4.86 -6.19
N TRP A 111 -13.44 -5.41 -5.01
CA TRP A 111 -14.74 -5.91 -4.58
C TRP A 111 -15.08 -5.35 -3.20
N LEU A 112 -16.25 -4.74 -3.05
CA LEU A 112 -16.75 -4.30 -1.76
C LEU A 112 -17.75 -5.30 -1.21
N VAL A 113 -17.46 -5.85 -0.04
CA VAL A 113 -18.26 -6.90 0.60
C VAL A 113 -18.66 -6.50 2.02
N ASP A 114 -19.81 -7.00 2.45
CA ASP A 114 -20.29 -6.84 3.83
C ASP A 114 -20.14 -8.17 4.58
N VAL A 115 -19.43 -8.14 5.71
CA VAL A 115 -19.17 -9.31 6.55
C VAL A 115 -19.49 -8.96 7.99
N ASP A 116 -20.49 -9.61 8.57
CA ASP A 116 -20.91 -9.42 9.97
C ASP A 116 -21.14 -7.93 10.34
N GLY A 117 -21.73 -7.16 9.42
CA GLY A 117 -21.98 -5.72 9.61
C GLY A 117 -20.76 -4.81 9.42
N SER A 118 -19.63 -5.37 8.99
CA SER A 118 -18.42 -4.63 8.62
C SER A 118 -18.31 -4.51 7.10
N ARG A 119 -17.83 -3.37 6.61
CA ARG A 119 -17.59 -3.11 5.19
C ARG A 119 -16.12 -3.31 4.89
N ILE A 120 -15.81 -4.20 3.95
CA ILE A 120 -14.45 -4.59 3.60
C ILE A 120 -14.24 -4.39 2.08
N GLU A 121 -13.16 -3.73 1.71
CA GLU A 121 -12.68 -3.69 0.32
C GLU A 121 -11.65 -4.80 0.11
N ILE A 122 -11.90 -5.66 -0.87
CA ILE A 122 -10.94 -6.63 -1.37
C ILE A 122 -10.28 -6.01 -2.60
N ALA A 123 -8.97 -5.86 -2.61
CA ALA A 123 -8.21 -5.34 -3.75
C ALA A 123 -7.24 -6.41 -4.27
N LEU A 124 -7.36 -6.76 -5.55
CA LEU A 124 -6.39 -7.60 -6.27
C LEU A 124 -5.47 -6.70 -7.08
N ASP A 125 -4.19 -6.71 -6.72
CA ASP A 125 -3.15 -5.92 -7.37
C ASP A 125 -2.25 -6.81 -8.22
N LEU A 126 -2.08 -6.43 -9.49
CA LEU A 126 -1.21 -7.10 -10.45
C LEU A 126 -0.35 -6.09 -11.19
N GLY A 127 0.98 -6.21 -11.11
CA GLY A 127 1.90 -5.29 -11.76
C GLY A 127 3.33 -5.50 -11.32
N GLU A 128 4.05 -4.41 -11.02
CA GLU A 128 5.45 -4.46 -10.60
C GLU A 128 5.83 -3.36 -9.60
N VAL A 129 6.84 -3.66 -8.79
CA VAL A 129 7.65 -2.68 -8.06
C VAL A 129 8.98 -2.54 -8.79
N LYS A 130 9.46 -1.32 -8.98
CA LYS A 130 10.69 -1.02 -9.72
C LYS A 130 11.56 -0.01 -8.98
N ALA A 131 12.82 -0.34 -8.75
CA ALA A 131 13.83 0.53 -8.17
C ALA A 131 15.08 0.51 -9.06
N GLY A 132 15.34 1.61 -9.77
CA GLY A 132 16.38 1.64 -10.81
C GLY A 132 16.16 0.57 -11.88
N GLU A 133 17.15 -0.30 -12.08
CA GLU A 133 17.10 -1.43 -13.02
C GLU A 133 16.46 -2.69 -12.45
N CYS A 134 16.17 -2.74 -11.14
CA CYS A 134 15.57 -3.90 -10.49
C CYS A 134 14.05 -3.78 -10.52
N ALA A 135 13.36 -4.84 -10.95
CA ALA A 135 11.91 -4.93 -10.93
C ALA A 135 11.45 -6.29 -10.37
N GLU A 136 10.35 -6.29 -9.61
CA GLU A 136 9.73 -7.48 -9.03
C GLU A 136 8.22 -7.47 -9.29
N PRO A 137 7.60 -8.60 -9.66
CA PRO A 137 6.17 -8.67 -9.88
C PRO A 137 5.37 -8.42 -8.59
N ILE A 138 4.31 -7.63 -8.72
CA ILE A 138 3.23 -7.48 -7.74
C ILE A 138 2.13 -8.48 -8.13
N CYS A 139 1.80 -9.37 -7.21
CA CYS A 139 0.61 -10.20 -7.24
C CYS A 139 0.14 -10.30 -5.79
N GLU A 140 -0.88 -9.53 -5.43
CA GLU A 140 -1.36 -9.52 -4.06
C GLU A 140 -2.84 -9.24 -3.91
N LEU A 141 -3.41 -9.76 -2.83
CA LEU A 141 -4.77 -9.56 -2.41
C LEU A 141 -4.76 -8.79 -1.08
N GLU A 142 -5.27 -7.56 -1.08
CA GLU A 142 -5.44 -6.74 0.12
C GLU A 142 -6.89 -6.82 0.61
N LEU A 143 -7.09 -6.85 1.94
CA LEU A 143 -8.42 -6.81 2.57
C LEU A 143 -8.54 -5.58 3.48
N GLU A 144 -8.97 -4.44 2.98
CA GLU A 144 -9.06 -3.18 3.74
C GLU A 144 -10.37 -3.06 4.52
N LEU A 145 -10.30 -2.75 5.81
CA LEU A 145 -11.47 -2.48 6.64
C LEU A 145 -11.90 -1.04 6.47
N LEU A 146 -13.01 -0.81 5.76
CA LEU A 146 -13.57 0.53 5.58
C LEU A 146 -14.36 0.98 6.83
N SER A 147 -15.12 0.05 7.43
CA SER A 147 -15.85 0.30 8.68
C SER A 147 -16.22 -1.00 9.39
N GLY A 148 -16.31 -0.97 10.72
CA GLY A 148 -16.72 -2.12 11.53
C GLY A 148 -15.55 -2.74 12.29
N GLU A 149 -15.51 -4.07 12.36
CA GLU A 149 -14.65 -4.81 13.28
C GLU A 149 -13.55 -5.59 12.55
N THR A 150 -12.31 -5.51 13.04
CA THR A 150 -11.15 -6.26 12.48
C THR A 150 -11.40 -7.78 12.46
N ARG A 151 -12.23 -8.30 13.37
CA ARG A 151 -12.62 -9.73 13.39
C ARG A 151 -13.29 -10.15 12.08
N ALA A 152 -14.05 -9.28 11.42
CA ALA A 152 -14.69 -9.57 10.14
C ALA A 152 -13.66 -9.75 9.01
N VAL A 153 -12.59 -8.94 9.01
CA VAL A 153 -11.46 -9.09 8.08
C VAL A 153 -10.77 -10.42 8.30
N LEU A 154 -10.47 -10.78 9.54
CA LEU A 154 -9.82 -12.07 9.85
C LEU A 154 -10.69 -13.26 9.45
N LYS A 155 -12.01 -13.16 9.62
CA LYS A 155 -12.98 -14.17 9.17
C LYS A 155 -12.94 -14.33 7.64
N LEU A 156 -13.00 -13.22 6.90
CA LEU A 156 -12.92 -13.23 5.45
C LEU A 156 -11.56 -13.76 4.95
N ALA A 157 -10.46 -13.35 5.58
CA ALA A 157 -9.11 -13.83 5.29
C ALA A 157 -9.04 -15.36 5.45
N ASN A 158 -9.58 -15.91 6.55
CA ASN A 158 -9.62 -17.36 6.78
C ASN A 158 -10.42 -18.11 5.72
N GLN A 159 -11.51 -17.52 5.22
CA GLN A 159 -12.27 -18.10 4.11
C GLN A 159 -11.44 -18.11 2.82
N LEU A 160 -10.71 -17.04 2.52
CA LEU A 160 -9.92 -16.91 1.30
C LEU A 160 -8.68 -17.81 1.30
N VAL A 161 -7.95 -17.93 2.41
CA VAL A 161 -6.74 -18.77 2.51
C VAL A 161 -7.03 -20.28 2.41
N SER A 162 -8.29 -20.69 2.58
CA SER A 162 -8.70 -22.08 2.30
C SER A 162 -8.65 -22.43 0.80
N GLN A 163 -8.56 -21.42 -0.07
CA GLN A 163 -8.32 -21.59 -1.50
C GLN A 163 -6.80 -21.73 -1.75
N ALA A 164 -6.40 -22.64 -2.64
CA ALA A 164 -5.00 -22.81 -3.00
C ALA A 164 -4.41 -21.53 -3.63
N GLY A 165 -3.18 -21.17 -3.24
CA GLY A 165 -2.40 -20.11 -3.90
C GLY A 165 -2.31 -18.76 -3.17
N LEU A 166 -2.86 -18.62 -1.96
CA LEU A 166 -2.66 -17.46 -1.09
C LEU A 166 -1.70 -17.78 0.06
N ARG A 167 -0.78 -16.87 0.33
CA ARG A 167 0.08 -16.89 1.52
C ARG A 167 0.02 -15.52 2.19
N GLN A 168 0.05 -15.45 3.52
CA GLN A 168 0.13 -14.15 4.19
C GLN A 168 1.45 -13.44 3.82
N GLY A 169 1.35 -12.23 3.31
CA GLY A 169 2.48 -11.33 3.08
C GLY A 169 2.70 -10.44 4.30
N SER A 170 3.95 -10.29 4.73
CA SER A 170 4.34 -9.36 5.80
C SER A 170 5.13 -8.15 5.29
N LEU A 171 5.51 -8.15 4.01
CA LEU A 171 6.31 -7.12 3.37
C LEU A 171 5.44 -6.24 2.47
N SER A 172 5.20 -5.01 2.92
CA SER A 172 4.53 -4.00 2.12
C SER A 172 5.27 -3.75 0.80
N LYS A 173 4.53 -3.27 -0.22
CA LYS A 173 5.13 -2.81 -1.48
C LYS A 173 6.28 -1.81 -1.24
N ALA A 174 6.13 -0.94 -0.25
CA ALA A 174 7.17 0.02 0.12
C ALA A 174 8.42 -0.65 0.71
N ALA A 175 8.26 -1.67 1.56
CA ALA A 175 9.38 -2.42 2.09
C ALA A 175 10.15 -3.17 0.98
N ARG A 176 9.43 -3.77 0.02
CA ARG A 176 10.03 -4.40 -1.17
C ARG A 176 10.82 -3.40 -2.02
N GLY A 177 10.22 -2.25 -2.35
CA GLY A 177 10.87 -1.21 -3.13
C GLY A 177 12.15 -0.65 -2.49
N ILE A 178 12.15 -0.47 -1.16
CA ILE A 178 13.35 -0.04 -0.41
C ILE A 178 14.47 -1.10 -0.49
N SER A 179 14.12 -2.39 -0.38
CA SER A 179 15.09 -3.49 -0.50
C SER A 179 15.74 -3.49 -1.89
N SER A 180 14.94 -3.36 -2.95
CA SER A 180 15.44 -3.34 -4.33
C SER A 180 16.28 -2.08 -4.61
N GLY A 181 15.91 -0.92 -4.08
CA GLY A 181 16.63 0.34 -4.26
C GLY A 181 17.99 0.38 -3.54
N ALA A 182 18.23 -0.49 -2.57
CA ALA A 182 19.51 -0.60 -1.87
C ALA A 182 20.59 -1.38 -2.65
N GLY A 183 20.34 -1.80 -3.88
CA GLY A 183 21.29 -2.55 -4.73
C GLY A 183 21.25 -4.06 -4.54
N GLU A 184 20.30 -4.58 -3.76
CA GLU A 184 20.10 -6.01 -3.53
C GLU A 184 19.10 -6.56 -4.57
N CYS A 185 19.55 -6.73 -5.82
CA CYS A 185 18.73 -7.32 -6.88
C CYS A 185 18.56 -8.85 -6.74
N SER A 186 18.99 -9.47 -5.64
CA SER A 186 19.12 -10.92 -5.54
C SER A 186 18.20 -11.60 -4.51
N ALA A 187 17.41 -12.52 -5.08
CA ALA A 187 17.12 -13.88 -4.60
C ALA A 187 15.89 -14.09 -3.72
N TRP A 188 14.68 -14.15 -4.31
CA TRP A 188 13.58 -14.97 -3.77
C TRP A 188 12.75 -15.65 -4.86
N GLY A 189 12.43 -16.93 -4.60
CA GLY A 189 11.83 -17.85 -5.55
C GLY A 189 10.30 -17.93 -5.51
N GLN A 190 9.77 -18.27 -6.68
CA GLN A 190 8.40 -18.67 -7.03
C GLN A 190 7.28 -17.64 -6.81
N THR A 191 6.66 -17.29 -7.94
CA THR A 191 5.49 -16.45 -8.14
C THR A 191 4.30 -17.01 -7.36
N TYR A 192 4.00 -16.44 -6.20
CA TYR A 192 2.78 -16.72 -5.44
C TYR A 192 2.11 -15.41 -5.05
N CYS A 193 0.80 -15.32 -5.25
CA CYS A 193 0.03 -14.14 -4.88
C CYS A 193 -0.01 -14.02 -3.35
N GLY A 194 0.54 -12.92 -2.80
CA GLY A 194 0.52 -12.65 -1.36
C GLY A 194 -0.86 -12.14 -0.92
N ALA A 195 -1.30 -12.47 0.29
CA ALA A 195 -2.47 -11.84 0.91
C ALA A 195 -1.96 -10.89 2.02
N GLU A 196 -2.14 -9.59 1.85
CA GLU A 196 -1.96 -8.61 2.92
C GLU A 196 -3.34 -8.38 3.57
N SER A 197 -3.44 -8.58 4.88
CA SER A 197 -4.69 -8.35 5.60
C SER A 197 -4.71 -6.91 6.16
N ALA A 198 -5.78 -6.17 5.91
CA ALA A 198 -6.15 -4.92 6.55
C ALA A 198 -5.08 -3.82 6.65
N SER A 199 -5.19 -2.83 5.76
CA SER A 199 -5.13 -1.41 6.12
C SER A 199 -6.42 -1.02 6.86
N GLN A 200 -6.31 -0.13 7.86
CA GLN A 200 -7.44 0.62 8.39
C GLN A 200 -7.09 2.09 8.19
N SER A 201 -7.75 2.73 7.24
CA SER A 201 -7.63 4.17 7.02
C SER A 201 -8.35 4.88 8.18
N GLN A 202 -7.60 5.59 9.02
CA GLN A 202 -8.19 6.52 9.98
C GLN A 202 -8.43 7.83 9.23
N HIS A 203 -9.69 8.17 9.00
CA HIS A 203 -10.11 9.48 8.47
C HIS A 203 -10.01 10.56 9.54
#